data_AF-A0A383CS37-F1
#
_entry.id   AF-A0A383CS37-F1
#
_cell.length_a   1.000
_cell.length_b   1.000
_cell.length_c   1.000
_cell.angle_alpha   90.00
_cell.angle_beta   90.00
_cell.angle_gamma   90.00
#
_symmetry.space_group_name_H-M   'P 1'
#
loop_
_entity.id
_entity.type
_entity.pdbx_description
1 polymer ?
#
loop_
_entity_poly.entity_id
_entity_poly.type
_entity_poly.pdbx_seq_one_letter_code
_entity_poly.pdbx_strand_id
1 'polypeptide(L)'
;GGSIRQPASFCGTIGLKPTYSRVSRFGLIAFASSFDQIGPITNTIEDAAIILEVISGKDNYDSTTSTEKVYQYSKTLYDNKLPKRIAYFSECFDRDGTDKEVKSLILRQIQELIKQGHILEPISFSYLDYLVPTYYVLTTAEASSNLARFGGVHYGFRSKKAKDSNSTFIKTRTEGFGKEVQRRIMSGTFVLSAGYHDEYYKKAQKVRRLIQNKIKEILSYYDFILTPTTPHTAFELGI
;
A
#
# COMPACT_ATOMS: atom_id res chain seq x y z
N GLY A 1 -0.13 1.05 3.11
CA GLY A 1 0.28 2.06 2.10
C GLY A 1 -0.70 2.04 0.95
N GLY A 2 -1.53 3.07 0.83
CA GLY A 2 -2.64 3.17 -0.13
C GLY A 2 -2.40 4.12 -1.31
N SER A 3 -1.15 4.50 -1.58
CA SER A 3 -0.76 5.65 -2.43
C SER A 3 -1.13 5.57 -3.92
N ILE A 4 -1.76 4.47 -4.36
CA ILE A 4 -2.37 4.34 -5.69
C ILE A 4 -3.90 4.40 -5.56
N ARG A 5 -4.46 3.57 -4.68
CA ARG A 5 -5.90 3.39 -4.51
C ARG A 5 -6.58 4.61 -3.88
N GLN A 6 -5.97 5.23 -2.88
CA GLN A 6 -6.53 6.41 -2.21
C GLN A 6 -6.64 7.61 -3.16
N PRO A 7 -5.58 8.07 -3.87
CA PRO A 7 -5.74 9.18 -4.81
C PRO A 7 -6.69 8.82 -5.95
N ALA A 8 -6.69 7.58 -6.43
CA ALA A 8 -7.67 7.16 -7.43
C ALA A 8 -9.12 7.30 -6.93
N SER A 9 -9.38 6.90 -5.67
CA SER A 9 -10.68 7.07 -5.02
C SER A 9 -11.08 8.55 -4.89
N PHE A 10 -10.15 9.42 -4.50
CA PHE A 10 -10.41 10.86 -4.36
C PHE A 10 -10.64 11.57 -5.70
N CYS A 11 -10.01 11.09 -6.77
CA CYS A 11 -10.12 11.68 -8.09
C CYS A 11 -11.13 10.98 -9.01
N GLY A 12 -11.89 10.00 -8.51
CA GLY A 12 -12.89 9.28 -9.31
C GLY A 12 -12.29 8.49 -10.49
N THR A 13 -11.11 7.91 -10.30
CA THR A 13 -10.38 7.12 -11.31
C THR A 13 -10.16 5.68 -10.84
N ILE A 14 -9.67 4.83 -11.74
CA ILE A 14 -9.31 3.43 -11.45
C ILE A 14 -7.85 3.37 -11.00
N GLY A 15 -7.59 2.88 -9.79
CA GLY A 15 -6.24 2.71 -9.25
C GLY A 15 -5.96 1.28 -8.86
N LEU A 16 -5.04 0.61 -9.56
CA LEU A 16 -4.71 -0.79 -9.34
C LEU A 16 -3.30 -0.93 -8.76
N LYS A 17 -3.20 -1.45 -7.53
CA LYS A 17 -1.92 -1.91 -6.97
C LYS A 17 -1.85 -3.43 -7.14
N PRO A 18 -1.00 -3.98 -8.03
CA PRO A 18 -0.95 -5.41 -8.26
C PRO A 18 -0.38 -6.18 -7.06
N THR A 19 -0.36 -7.50 -7.14
CA THR A 19 0.37 -8.36 -6.20
C THR A 19 1.80 -7.86 -6.05
N TYR A 20 2.31 -7.86 -4.81
CA TYR A 20 3.73 -7.56 -4.57
C TYR A 20 4.60 -8.47 -5.45
N SER A 21 5.67 -7.94 -6.03
CA SER A 21 6.56 -8.62 -7.00
C SER A 21 6.01 -8.78 -8.42
N ARG A 22 4.79 -8.34 -8.74
CA ARG A 22 4.26 -8.48 -10.12
C ARG A 22 4.95 -7.52 -11.11
N VAL A 23 5.31 -6.33 -10.66
CA VAL A 23 6.03 -5.30 -11.41
C VAL A 23 7.39 -5.08 -10.73
N SER A 24 8.46 -4.99 -11.52
CA SER A 24 9.80 -4.71 -11.00
C SER A 24 9.86 -3.39 -10.23
N ARG A 25 10.68 -3.36 -9.19
CA ARG A 25 11.01 -2.16 -8.41
C ARG A 25 12.39 -1.63 -8.77
N PHE A 26 13.09 -2.21 -9.75
CA PHE A 26 14.33 -1.63 -10.26
C PHE A 26 14.04 -0.26 -10.87
N GLY A 27 14.77 0.77 -10.43
CA GLY A 27 14.52 2.17 -10.81
C GLY A 27 13.47 2.89 -9.95
N LEU A 28 12.71 2.18 -9.10
CA LEU A 28 11.85 2.81 -8.10
C LEU A 28 12.69 3.32 -6.93
N ILE A 29 12.53 4.60 -6.57
CA ILE A 29 13.12 5.13 -5.34
C ILE A 29 12.34 4.52 -4.16
N ALA A 30 12.99 3.58 -3.46
CA ALA A 30 12.37 2.83 -2.38
C ALA A 30 11.98 3.72 -1.19
N PHE A 31 10.73 3.63 -0.77
CA PHE A 31 10.25 4.09 0.52
C PHE A 31 10.28 2.92 1.51
N ALA A 32 9.45 1.91 1.30
CA ALA A 32 9.40 0.71 2.10
C ALA A 32 9.45 -0.52 1.19
N SER A 33 10.66 -1.05 1.02
CA SER A 33 11.01 -2.11 0.08
C SER A 33 10.02 -3.29 0.10
N SER A 34 9.56 -3.74 1.26
CA SER A 34 8.64 -4.88 1.38
C SER A 34 7.15 -4.54 1.17
N PHE A 35 6.84 -3.29 0.83
CA PHE A 35 5.48 -2.77 0.60
C PHE A 35 5.32 -2.09 -0.75
N ASP A 36 6.38 -1.47 -1.26
CA ASP A 36 6.38 -0.69 -2.48
C ASP A 36 6.00 -1.56 -3.68
N GLN A 37 5.08 -1.06 -4.50
CA GLN A 37 4.66 -1.71 -5.72
C GLN A 37 4.11 -0.68 -6.69
N ILE A 38 4.69 -0.61 -7.88
CA ILE A 38 4.17 0.21 -8.99
C ILE A 38 2.86 -0.40 -9.49
N GLY A 39 1.92 0.46 -9.89
CA GLY A 39 0.68 0.07 -10.51
C GLY A 39 -0.01 1.25 -11.21
N PRO A 40 -0.95 1.00 -12.13
CA PRO A 40 -1.57 2.04 -12.95
C PRO A 40 -2.67 2.82 -12.22
N ILE A 41 -2.83 4.09 -12.62
CA ILE A 41 -4.03 4.90 -12.40
C ILE A 41 -4.57 5.30 -13.78
N THR A 42 -5.84 5.01 -14.06
CA THR A 42 -6.46 5.15 -15.39
C THR A 42 -7.93 5.56 -15.29
N ASN A 43 -8.54 5.95 -16.41
CA ASN A 43 -9.97 6.28 -16.47
C ASN A 43 -10.86 5.03 -16.65
N THR A 44 -10.31 3.94 -17.20
CA THR A 44 -11.04 2.70 -17.47
C THR A 44 -10.31 1.48 -16.90
N ILE A 45 -11.03 0.36 -16.76
CA ILE A 45 -10.47 -0.90 -16.27
C ILE A 45 -9.62 -1.56 -17.37
N GLU A 46 -10.01 -1.39 -18.62
CA GLU A 46 -9.32 -1.84 -19.82
C GLU A 46 -7.91 -1.26 -19.91
N ASP A 47 -7.79 0.06 -19.75
CA ASP A 47 -6.50 0.74 -19.78
C ASP A 47 -5.61 0.25 -18.62
N ALA A 48 -6.18 0.05 -17.42
CA ALA A 48 -5.43 -0.48 -16.29
C ALA A 48 -4.86 -1.87 -16.60
N ALA A 49 -5.65 -2.74 -17.25
CA ALA A 49 -5.23 -4.09 -17.61
C ALA A 49 -4.15 -4.10 -18.70
N ILE A 50 -4.29 -3.27 -19.74
CA ILE A 50 -3.28 -3.13 -20.81
C ILE A 50 -1.96 -2.62 -20.23
N ILE A 51 -2.00 -1.55 -19.42
CA ILE A 51 -0.78 -1.00 -18.80
C ILE A 51 -0.15 -2.04 -17.88
N LEU A 52 -0.95 -2.71 -17.04
CA LEU A 52 -0.42 -3.73 -16.14
C LEU A 52 0.24 -4.89 -16.91
N GLU A 53 -0.35 -5.33 -18.03
CA GLU A 53 0.22 -6.36 -18.89
C GLU A 53 1.60 -5.97 -19.43
N VAL A 54 1.78 -4.69 -19.81
CA VAL A 54 3.06 -4.17 -20.34
C VAL A 54 4.13 -4.05 -19.26
N ILE A 55 3.79 -3.53 -18.07
CA ILE A 55 4.80 -3.24 -17.02
C ILE A 55 5.11 -4.44 -16.13
N SER A 56 4.28 -5.48 -16.15
CA SER A 56 4.48 -6.68 -15.32
C SER A 56 5.51 -7.63 -15.91
N GLY A 57 6.05 -8.49 -15.05
CA GLY A 57 6.86 -9.63 -15.47
C GLY A 57 8.26 -9.63 -14.89
N LYS A 58 8.98 -10.72 -15.15
CA LYS A 58 10.33 -10.95 -14.62
C LYS A 58 11.29 -9.84 -15.06
N ASP A 59 12.09 -9.39 -14.10
CA ASP A 59 13.21 -8.50 -14.34
C ASP A 59 14.46 -9.07 -13.68
N ASN A 60 15.57 -9.14 -14.41
CA ASN A 60 16.85 -9.64 -13.91
C ASN A 60 17.56 -8.64 -12.98
N TYR A 61 17.13 -7.38 -12.94
CA TYR A 61 17.67 -6.34 -12.06
C TYR A 61 16.95 -6.21 -10.71
N ASP A 62 15.82 -6.91 -10.52
CA ASP A 62 15.10 -6.97 -9.25
C ASP A 62 14.87 -8.43 -8.83
N SER A 63 15.67 -8.86 -7.85
CA SER A 63 15.65 -10.21 -7.27
C SER A 63 14.33 -10.58 -6.57
N THR A 64 13.45 -9.60 -6.33
CA THR A 64 12.15 -9.85 -5.70
C THR A 64 11.04 -10.06 -6.71
N THR A 65 11.26 -9.75 -7.98
CA THR A 65 10.24 -9.84 -9.02
C THR A 65 9.81 -11.30 -9.25
N SER A 66 8.51 -11.50 -9.42
CA SER A 66 7.92 -12.81 -9.64
C SER A 66 8.35 -13.39 -11.00
N THR A 67 8.57 -14.70 -11.04
CA THR A 67 8.79 -15.46 -12.27
C THR A 67 7.49 -15.97 -12.91
N GLU A 68 6.34 -15.72 -12.27
CA GLU A 68 5.03 -16.11 -12.80
C GLU A 68 4.74 -15.42 -14.12
N LYS A 69 4.28 -16.17 -15.11
CA LYS A 69 3.95 -15.65 -16.44
C LYS A 69 2.94 -14.49 -16.32
N VAL A 70 3.15 -13.45 -17.12
CA VAL A 70 2.18 -12.37 -17.27
C VAL A 70 1.07 -12.85 -18.19
N TYR A 71 -0.16 -12.83 -17.69
CA TYR A 71 -1.34 -13.18 -18.48
C TYR A 71 -1.76 -12.00 -19.33
N GLN A 72 -2.48 -12.27 -20.42
CA GLN A 72 -3.09 -11.22 -21.24
C GLN A 72 -4.32 -10.66 -20.54
N TYR A 73 -4.10 -9.85 -19.49
CA TYR A 73 -5.16 -9.34 -18.62
C TYR A 73 -6.25 -8.63 -19.43
N SER A 74 -5.84 -7.89 -20.46
CA SER A 74 -6.71 -7.20 -21.42
C SER A 74 -7.75 -8.11 -22.09
N LYS A 75 -7.43 -9.40 -22.26
CA LYS A 75 -8.32 -10.40 -22.89
C LYS A 75 -9.15 -11.20 -21.89
N THR A 76 -8.87 -11.07 -20.60
CA THR A 76 -9.51 -11.85 -19.52
C THR A 76 -10.24 -10.97 -18.51
N LEU A 77 -10.58 -9.73 -18.89
CA LEU A 77 -11.23 -8.76 -18.01
C LEU A 77 -12.60 -9.22 -17.52
N TYR A 78 -13.39 -9.77 -18.42
CA TYR A 78 -14.77 -10.14 -18.17
C TYR A 78 -14.90 -11.66 -18.04
N ASP A 79 -14.95 -12.12 -16.79
CA ASP A 79 -15.31 -13.50 -16.45
C ASP A 79 -16.77 -13.53 -16.01
N ASN A 80 -17.68 -13.95 -16.89
CA ASN A 80 -19.12 -14.04 -16.63
C ASN A 80 -19.49 -15.21 -15.68
N LYS A 81 -18.53 -15.79 -14.96
CA LYS A 81 -18.79 -16.86 -14.00
C LYS A 81 -19.52 -16.31 -12.78
N LEU A 82 -20.75 -16.78 -12.63
CA LEU A 82 -21.61 -16.53 -11.48
C LEU A 82 -21.93 -17.85 -10.76
N PRO A 83 -22.13 -17.83 -9.43
CA PRO A 83 -21.89 -16.70 -8.54
C PRO A 83 -20.39 -16.53 -8.23
N LYS A 84 -19.99 -15.31 -7.86
CA LYS A 84 -18.74 -15.07 -7.12
C LYS A 84 -19.06 -14.93 -5.65
N ARG A 85 -18.21 -15.49 -4.78
CA ARG A 85 -18.31 -15.37 -3.33
C ARG A 85 -17.46 -14.19 -2.87
N ILE A 86 -18.08 -13.15 -2.33
CA ILE A 86 -17.41 -11.91 -1.96
C ILE A 86 -17.61 -11.68 -0.45
N ALA A 87 -16.52 -11.68 0.29
CA ALA A 87 -16.52 -11.27 1.68
C ALA A 87 -16.54 -9.74 1.78
N TYR A 88 -17.16 -9.18 2.80
CA TYR A 88 -16.97 -7.77 3.15
C TYR A 88 -16.80 -7.60 4.66
N PHE A 89 -16.03 -6.58 5.05
CA PHE A 89 -15.79 -6.26 6.46
C PHE A 89 -16.72 -5.12 6.85
N SER A 90 -17.82 -5.43 7.53
CA SER A 90 -18.81 -4.42 7.94
C SER A 90 -18.18 -3.39 8.88
N GLU A 91 -17.22 -3.82 9.69
CA GLU A 91 -16.44 -2.95 10.56
C GLU A 91 -15.65 -1.88 9.81
N CYS A 92 -15.38 -2.01 8.51
CA CYS A 92 -14.71 -0.95 7.74
C CYS A 92 -15.59 0.29 7.49
N PHE A 93 -16.91 0.17 7.61
CA PHE A 93 -17.84 1.26 7.34
C PHE A 93 -18.91 1.46 8.43
N ASP A 94 -18.98 0.58 9.43
CA ASP A 94 -19.82 0.74 10.62
C ASP A 94 -19.13 1.50 11.76
N ARG A 95 -17.84 1.82 11.60
CA ARG A 95 -17.05 2.55 12.61
C ARG A 95 -17.29 4.05 12.59
N ASP A 96 -17.12 4.65 13.77
CA ASP A 96 -17.04 6.10 13.93
C ASP A 96 -15.92 6.68 13.06
N GLY A 97 -16.22 7.79 12.38
CA GLY A 97 -15.30 8.46 11.43
C GLY A 97 -15.47 8.04 9.96
N THR A 98 -16.40 7.14 9.63
CA THR A 98 -16.80 6.90 8.24
C THR A 98 -17.93 7.84 7.83
N ASP A 99 -17.79 8.51 6.68
CA ASP A 99 -18.83 9.37 6.13
C ASP A 99 -20.09 8.57 5.79
N LYS A 100 -21.26 9.14 6.12
CA LYS A 100 -22.56 8.52 5.82
C LYS A 100 -22.75 8.23 4.33
N GLU A 101 -22.20 9.08 3.47
CA GLU A 101 -22.27 8.90 2.02
C GLU A 101 -21.44 7.69 1.56
N VAL A 102 -20.21 7.54 2.08
CA VAL A 102 -19.35 6.37 1.79
C VAL A 102 -20.04 5.08 2.25
N LYS A 103 -20.60 5.08 3.47
CA LYS A 103 -21.37 3.94 4.00
C LYS A 103 -22.59 3.61 3.12
N SER A 104 -23.34 4.63 2.70
CA SER A 104 -24.51 4.43 1.84
C SER A 104 -24.13 3.88 0.47
N LEU A 105 -23.02 4.36 -0.10
CA LEU A 105 -22.51 3.91 -1.39
C LEU A 105 -22.09 2.44 -1.36
N ILE A 106 -21.32 2.02 -0.34
CA ILE A 106 -20.87 0.63 -0.25
C ILE A 106 -22.02 -0.33 0.01
N LEU A 107 -23.00 0.05 0.84
CA LEU A 107 -24.21 -0.75 1.06
C LEU A 107 -25.03 -0.90 -0.23
N ARG A 108 -25.17 0.19 -1.01
CA ARG A 108 -25.82 0.13 -2.33
C ARG A 108 -25.07 -0.79 -3.28
N GLN A 109 -23.74 -0.73 -3.32
CA GLN A 109 -22.92 -1.60 -4.17
C GLN A 109 -23.06 -3.07 -3.77
N ILE A 110 -23.13 -3.37 -2.47
CA ILE A 110 -23.39 -4.73 -1.96
C ILE A 110 -24.74 -5.24 -2.49
N GLN A 111 -25.80 -4.45 -2.37
CA GLN A 111 -27.13 -4.83 -2.86
C GLN A 111 -27.16 -5.04 -4.38
N GLU A 112 -26.45 -4.20 -5.13
CA GLU A 112 -26.35 -4.32 -6.58
C GLU A 112 -25.64 -5.61 -7.00
N LEU A 113 -24.53 -5.97 -6.35
CA LEU A 113 -23.82 -7.22 -6.62
C LEU A 113 -24.68 -8.46 -6.27
N ILE A 114 -25.49 -8.39 -5.20
CA ILE A 114 -26.45 -9.46 -4.86
C ILE A 114 -27.50 -9.60 -5.98
N LYS A 115 -28.06 -8.49 -6.47
CA LYS A 115 -29.04 -8.50 -7.58
C LYS A 115 -28.45 -9.06 -8.87
N GLN A 116 -27.16 -8.85 -9.11
CA GLN A 116 -26.41 -9.43 -10.24
C GLN A 116 -26.11 -10.94 -10.06
N GLY A 117 -26.52 -11.54 -8.94
CA GLY A 117 -26.40 -12.98 -8.69
C GLY A 117 -25.13 -13.42 -7.96
N HIS A 118 -24.38 -12.49 -7.36
CA HIS A 118 -23.24 -12.83 -6.50
C HIS A 118 -23.66 -13.14 -5.06
N ILE A 119 -22.80 -13.84 -4.33
CA ILE A 119 -22.99 -14.15 -2.90
C ILE A 119 -22.10 -13.19 -2.10
N LEU A 120 -22.73 -12.35 -1.27
CA LEU A 120 -22.03 -11.38 -0.42
C LEU A 120 -22.28 -11.69 1.04
N GLU A 121 -21.21 -11.90 1.81
CA GLU A 121 -21.31 -12.29 3.23
C GLU A 121 -20.45 -11.36 4.10
N PRO A 122 -20.99 -10.84 5.22
CA PRO A 122 -20.20 -10.11 6.19
C PRO A 122 -19.26 -11.05 6.92
N ILE A 123 -17.99 -10.68 7.04
CA ILE A 123 -17.00 -11.41 7.84
C ILE A 123 -16.33 -10.46 8.81
N SER A 124 -16.22 -10.89 10.07
CA SER A 124 -15.48 -10.10 11.04
C SER A 124 -13.97 -10.19 10.81
N PHE A 125 -13.30 -9.04 10.79
CA PHE A 125 -11.84 -8.94 10.69
C PHE A 125 -11.25 -8.28 11.94
N SER A 126 -10.95 -9.11 12.94
CA SER A 126 -10.44 -8.68 14.26
C SER A 126 -9.08 -7.94 14.23
N TYR A 127 -8.40 -7.92 13.08
CA TYR A 127 -7.10 -7.28 12.94
C TYR A 127 -7.12 -5.84 12.40
N LEU A 128 -8.31 -5.26 12.13
CA LEU A 128 -8.43 -3.92 11.53
C LEU A 128 -7.63 -2.85 12.29
N ASP A 129 -7.74 -2.81 13.63
CA ASP A 129 -7.08 -1.82 14.47
C ASP A 129 -5.55 -1.94 14.47
N TYR A 130 -5.02 -3.09 14.07
CA TYR A 130 -3.59 -3.33 14.02
C TYR A 130 -2.98 -3.00 12.65
N LEU A 131 -3.79 -2.77 11.60
CA LEU A 131 -3.30 -2.53 10.25
C LEU A 131 -2.44 -1.27 10.18
N VAL A 132 -2.94 -0.14 10.70
CA VAL A 132 -2.26 1.16 10.63
C VAL A 132 -1.00 1.19 11.50
N PRO A 133 -1.02 0.79 12.79
CA PRO A 133 0.20 0.75 13.61
C PRO A 133 1.27 -0.17 13.03
N THR A 134 0.89 -1.37 12.58
CA THR A 134 1.83 -2.33 11.97
C THR A 134 2.47 -1.75 10.72
N TYR A 135 1.68 -1.09 9.86
CA TYR A 135 2.18 -0.41 8.68
C TYR A 135 3.20 0.68 9.02
N TYR A 136 2.89 1.56 9.98
CA TYR A 136 3.79 2.66 10.33
C TYR A 136 5.10 2.16 10.93
N VAL A 137 5.09 1.18 11.84
CA VAL A 137 6.32 0.62 12.39
C VAL A 137 7.20 0.02 11.30
N LEU A 138 6.64 -0.82 10.42
CA LEU A 138 7.43 -1.50 9.40
C LEU A 138 7.93 -0.55 8.31
N THR A 139 7.08 0.34 7.81
CA THR A 139 7.47 1.23 6.72
C THR A 139 8.42 2.34 7.16
N THR A 140 8.29 2.86 8.38
CA THR A 140 9.26 3.84 8.90
C THR A 140 10.62 3.21 9.14
N ALA A 141 10.67 1.98 9.67
CA ALA A 141 11.90 1.21 9.82
C ALA A 141 12.62 1.01 8.48
N GLU A 142 11.90 0.58 7.45
CA GLU A 142 12.49 0.41 6.12
C GLU A 142 12.90 1.76 5.49
N ALA A 143 12.11 2.81 5.68
CA ALA A 143 12.41 4.14 5.16
C ALA A 143 13.66 4.75 5.79
N SER A 144 13.89 4.57 7.10
CA SER A 144 15.09 5.10 7.76
C SER A 144 16.37 4.51 7.17
N SER A 145 16.33 3.23 6.78
CA SER A 145 17.42 2.54 6.08
C SER A 145 17.51 2.94 4.60
N ASN A 146 16.40 2.85 3.85
CA ASN A 146 16.37 3.12 2.41
C ASN A 146 16.82 4.55 2.07
N LEU A 147 16.39 5.53 2.86
CA LEU A 147 16.71 6.93 2.69
C LEU A 147 18.09 7.32 3.24
N ALA A 148 18.83 6.41 3.89
CA ALA A 148 20.17 6.69 4.42
C ALA A 148 21.18 7.05 3.31
N ARG A 149 20.97 6.54 2.09
CA ARG A 149 21.83 6.82 0.91
C ARG A 149 21.88 8.29 0.50
N PHE A 150 20.88 9.08 0.87
CA PHE A 150 20.83 10.51 0.54
C PHE A 150 21.69 11.29 1.55
N GLY A 151 22.97 11.46 1.21
CA GLY A 151 23.94 12.23 2.00
C GLY A 151 24.62 13.39 1.26
N GLY A 152 24.30 13.60 -0.02
CA GLY A 152 24.90 14.66 -0.85
C GLY A 152 26.35 14.40 -1.27
N VAL A 153 26.81 13.14 -1.16
CA VAL A 153 28.18 12.75 -1.55
C VAL A 153 28.24 12.37 -3.03
N HIS A 154 27.38 11.45 -3.47
CA HIS A 154 27.38 10.96 -4.85
C HIS A 154 26.42 11.72 -5.75
N TYR A 155 25.27 12.16 -5.23
CA TYR A 155 24.21 12.81 -5.99
C TYR A 155 23.27 13.60 -5.08
N GLY A 156 22.42 14.42 -5.71
CA GLY A 156 21.37 15.18 -5.05
C GLY A 156 21.86 16.47 -4.39
N PHE A 157 21.03 17.02 -3.51
CA PHE A 157 21.36 18.23 -2.76
C PHE A 157 22.55 18.01 -1.82
N ARG A 158 23.41 19.02 -1.69
CA ARG A 158 24.51 19.07 -0.71
C ARG A 158 24.52 20.44 -0.05
N SER A 159 24.51 20.47 1.29
CA SER A 159 24.50 21.73 2.02
C SER A 159 25.82 22.50 1.85
N LYS A 160 25.73 23.78 1.48
CA LYS A 160 26.87 24.70 1.41
C LYS A 160 27.44 25.07 2.79
N LYS A 161 26.70 24.77 3.87
CA LYS A 161 27.11 25.10 5.25
C LYS A 161 27.97 24.01 5.89
N ALA A 162 28.20 22.88 5.22
CA ALA A 162 29.01 21.78 5.73
C ALA A 162 30.50 22.16 5.75
N LYS A 163 31.21 21.79 6.81
CA LYS A 163 32.64 22.12 7.01
C LYS A 163 33.53 20.87 7.08
N ASP A 164 32.92 19.71 7.24
CA ASP A 164 33.58 18.41 7.43
C ASP A 164 32.63 17.29 6.96
N SER A 165 33.09 16.04 7.06
CA SER A 165 32.32 14.86 6.64
C SER A 165 31.02 14.70 7.44
N ASN A 166 31.06 14.82 8.76
CA ASN A 166 29.90 14.64 9.62
C ASN A 166 28.83 15.71 9.37
N SER A 167 29.24 16.98 9.33
CA SER A 167 28.36 18.11 9.03
C SER A 167 27.84 18.08 7.59
N THR A 168 28.55 17.44 6.65
CA THR A 168 28.02 17.17 5.31
C THR A 168 26.78 16.30 5.38
N PHE A 169 26.83 15.17 6.10
CA PHE A 169 25.66 14.29 6.23
C PHE A 169 24.52 14.96 7.01
N ILE A 170 24.82 15.53 8.18
CA ILE A 170 23.79 16.11 9.06
C ILE A 170 23.08 17.27 8.36
N LYS A 171 23.81 18.29 7.90
CA LYS A 171 23.18 19.51 7.34
C LYS A 171 22.46 19.23 6.02
N THR A 172 23.05 18.39 5.16
CA THR A 172 22.42 18.03 3.89
C THR A 172 21.07 17.33 4.10
N ARG A 173 20.98 16.41 5.05
CA ARG A 173 19.74 15.69 5.33
C ARG A 173 18.71 16.56 6.05
N THR A 174 19.15 17.40 7.00
CA THR A 174 18.28 18.32 7.72
C THR A 174 17.69 19.40 6.81
N GLU A 175 18.45 19.91 5.85
CA GLU A 175 17.97 20.93 4.89
C GLU A 175 17.24 20.30 3.70
N GLY A 176 17.63 19.09 3.28
CA GLY A 176 17.09 18.43 2.08
C GLY A 176 15.79 17.66 2.28
N PHE A 177 15.50 17.16 3.49
CA PHE A 177 14.25 16.45 3.77
C PHE A 177 13.19 17.35 4.38
N GLY A 178 11.94 17.24 3.92
CA GLY A 178 10.80 17.85 4.58
C GLY A 178 10.50 17.24 5.95
N LYS A 179 9.72 17.96 6.78
CA LYS A 179 9.43 17.58 8.18
C LYS A 179 8.85 16.17 8.33
N GLU A 180 7.92 15.77 7.47
CA GLU A 180 7.30 14.43 7.54
C GLU A 180 8.32 13.31 7.26
N VAL A 181 9.20 13.51 6.28
CA VAL A 181 10.26 12.54 5.97
C VAL A 181 11.23 12.41 7.14
N GLN A 182 11.62 13.53 7.76
CA GLN A 182 12.46 13.53 8.95
C GLN A 182 11.80 12.78 10.12
N ARG A 183 10.51 13.02 10.38
CA ARG A 183 9.75 12.31 11.43
C ARG A 183 9.78 10.79 11.21
N ARG A 184 9.53 10.34 9.98
CA ARG A 184 9.57 8.90 9.64
C ARG A 184 10.96 8.30 9.80
N ILE A 185 12.00 9.01 9.40
CA ILE A 185 13.39 8.57 9.60
C ILE A 185 13.68 8.44 11.11
N MET A 186 13.30 9.43 11.92
CA MET A 186 13.51 9.38 13.37
C MET A 186 12.77 8.21 14.02
N SER A 187 11.47 8.04 13.75
CA SER A 187 10.69 6.91 14.25
C SER A 187 11.24 5.57 13.79
N GLY A 188 11.64 5.47 12.51
CA GLY A 188 12.23 4.27 11.93
C GLY A 188 13.55 3.87 12.58
N THR A 189 14.45 4.83 12.80
CA THR A 189 15.72 4.60 13.50
C THR A 189 15.47 4.18 14.96
N PHE A 190 14.48 4.76 15.63
CA PHE A 190 14.10 4.38 16.98
C PHE A 190 13.62 2.92 17.06
N VAL A 191 12.65 2.52 16.23
CA VAL A 191 12.10 1.14 16.28
C VAL A 191 13.09 0.06 15.84
N LEU A 192 14.19 0.43 15.18
CA LEU A 192 15.29 -0.46 14.81
C LEU A 192 16.45 -0.44 15.81
N SER A 193 16.44 0.47 16.79
CA SER A 193 17.55 0.62 17.73
C SER A 193 17.67 -0.57 18.69
N ALA A 194 18.89 -0.82 19.17
CA ALA A 194 19.16 -1.86 20.14
C ALA A 194 18.32 -1.65 21.41
N GLY A 195 17.66 -2.71 21.88
CA GLY A 195 16.69 -2.65 22.99
C GLY A 195 15.23 -2.55 22.55
N TYR A 196 14.94 -1.87 21.44
CA TYR A 196 13.57 -1.65 20.95
C TYR A 196 13.19 -2.48 19.72
N HIS A 197 14.19 -3.01 18.99
CA HIS A 197 13.98 -3.84 17.79
C HIS A 197 12.97 -4.98 17.99
N ASP A 198 13.11 -5.73 19.08
CA ASP A 198 12.27 -6.90 19.34
C ASP A 198 10.85 -6.52 19.76
N GLU A 199 10.71 -5.41 20.49
CA GLU A 199 9.42 -4.91 20.99
C GLU A 199 8.57 -4.29 19.88
N TYR A 200 9.19 -3.58 18.94
CA TYR A 200 8.50 -2.88 17.86
C TYR A 200 8.60 -3.62 16.53
N TYR A 201 9.78 -3.65 15.91
CA TYR A 201 9.93 -4.13 14.54
C TYR A 201 9.59 -5.62 14.40
N LYS A 202 10.18 -6.47 15.24
CA LYS A 202 9.91 -7.92 15.24
C LYS A 202 8.46 -8.24 15.61
N LYS A 203 7.87 -7.50 16.56
CA LYS A 203 6.45 -7.64 16.91
C LYS A 203 5.56 -7.28 15.72
N ALA A 204 5.81 -6.16 15.05
CA ALA A 204 5.05 -5.74 13.88
C ALA A 204 5.16 -6.75 12.72
N GLN A 205 6.33 -7.37 12.51
CA GLN A 205 6.47 -8.46 11.53
C GLN A 205 5.59 -9.68 11.88
N LYS A 206 5.52 -10.06 13.16
CA LYS A 206 4.62 -11.14 13.62
C LYS A 206 3.15 -10.77 13.38
N VAL A 207 2.74 -9.54 13.68
CA VAL A 207 1.37 -9.06 13.41
C VAL A 207 1.07 -9.07 11.91
N ARG A 208 2.00 -8.62 11.06
CA ARG A 208 1.88 -8.73 9.59
C ARG A 208 1.64 -10.16 9.14
N ARG A 209 2.30 -11.15 9.75
CA ARG A 209 2.07 -12.57 9.43
C ARG A 209 0.68 -13.04 9.85
N LEU A 210 0.18 -12.64 11.01
CA LEU A 210 -1.19 -12.95 11.46
C LEU A 210 -2.23 -12.38 10.50
N ILE A 211 -2.08 -11.10 10.12
CA ILE A 211 -2.93 -10.43 9.12
C ILE A 211 -2.91 -11.20 7.79
N GLN A 212 -1.72 -11.54 7.28
CA GLN A 212 -1.58 -12.27 6.03
C GLN A 212 -2.25 -13.65 6.09
N ASN A 213 -2.03 -14.40 7.17
CA ASN A 213 -2.63 -15.73 7.34
C ASN A 213 -4.17 -15.63 7.34
N LYS A 214 -4.73 -14.64 8.05
CA LYS A 214 -6.19 -14.45 8.12
C LYS A 214 -6.79 -14.05 6.77
N ILE A 215 -6.12 -13.16 6.01
CA ILE A 215 -6.58 -12.81 4.66
C ILE A 215 -6.52 -14.03 3.72
N LYS A 216 -5.47 -14.86 3.80
CA LYS A 216 -5.39 -16.11 3.02
C LYS A 216 -6.47 -17.11 3.40
N GLU A 217 -6.76 -17.25 4.70
CA GLU A 217 -7.85 -18.10 5.19
C GLU A 217 -9.19 -17.64 4.60
N ILE A 218 -9.50 -16.33 4.65
CA ILE A 218 -10.72 -15.78 4.04
C ILE A 218 -10.74 -16.08 2.54
N LEU A 219 -9.66 -15.79 1.81
CA LEU A 219 -9.58 -16.04 0.36
C LEU A 219 -9.57 -17.53 -0.03
N SER A 220 -9.52 -18.46 0.93
CA SER A 220 -9.74 -19.89 0.65
C SER A 220 -11.21 -20.27 0.52
N TYR A 221 -12.12 -19.42 1.03
CA TYR A 221 -13.58 -19.60 0.96
C TYR A 221 -14.29 -18.57 0.07
N TYR A 222 -13.60 -17.48 -0.29
CA TYR A 222 -14.14 -16.34 -1.03
C TYR A 222 -13.22 -15.95 -2.18
N ASP A 223 -13.80 -15.51 -3.29
CA ASP A 223 -13.07 -15.02 -4.46
C ASP A 223 -12.50 -13.61 -4.25
N PHE A 224 -13.26 -12.75 -3.56
CA PHE A 224 -12.92 -11.35 -3.35
C PHE A 224 -13.23 -10.87 -1.93
N ILE A 225 -12.56 -9.78 -1.53
CA ILE A 225 -12.86 -9.03 -0.31
C ILE A 225 -13.21 -7.60 -0.72
N LEU A 226 -14.37 -7.12 -0.32
CA LEU A 226 -14.89 -5.78 -0.61
C LEU A 226 -14.80 -4.89 0.64
N THR A 227 -14.23 -3.70 0.48
CA THR A 227 -14.21 -2.63 1.49
C THR A 227 -14.36 -1.28 0.78
N PRO A 228 -14.81 -0.21 1.47
CA PRO A 228 -14.56 1.14 0.99
C PRO A 228 -13.04 1.37 0.86
N THR A 229 -12.64 2.18 -0.11
CA THR A 229 -11.22 2.52 -0.32
C THR A 229 -10.72 3.54 0.71
N THR A 230 -11.58 4.51 1.05
CA THR A 230 -11.34 5.57 2.03
C THR A 230 -12.59 5.70 2.92
N PRO A 231 -12.43 6.10 4.20
CA PRO A 231 -13.57 6.28 5.09
C PRO A 231 -14.35 7.58 4.82
N HIS A 232 -13.73 8.53 4.11
CA HIS A 232 -14.32 9.82 3.74
C HIS A 232 -14.01 10.17 2.28
N THR A 233 -14.64 11.23 1.78
CA THR A 233 -14.34 11.82 0.47
C THR A 233 -13.05 12.66 0.52
N ALA A 234 -12.65 13.26 -0.61
CA ALA A 234 -11.47 14.14 -0.63
C ALA A 234 -11.68 15.33 0.35
N PHE A 235 -10.68 15.58 1.19
CA PHE A 235 -10.68 16.68 2.15
C PHE A 235 -9.98 17.91 1.59
N GLU A 236 -10.28 19.09 2.16
CA GLU A 236 -9.66 20.35 1.77
C GLU A 236 -8.17 20.40 2.11
N LEU A 237 -7.42 21.19 1.36
CA LEU A 237 -5.99 21.39 1.61
C LEU A 237 -5.74 22.11 2.94
N GLY A 238 -4.88 21.53 3.78
CA GLY A 238 -4.45 22.14 5.05
C GLY A 238 -5.24 21.70 6.29
N ILE A 239 -6.19 20.78 6.12
CA ILE A 239 -6.84 20.02 7.20
C ILE A 239 -5.94 18.83 7.57
#